data_AF-A0A554R1N9-F1
#
_entry.id   AF-A0A554R1N9-F1
#
_cell.length_a   1.000
_cell.length_b   1.000
_cell.length_c   1.000
_cell.angle_alpha   90.00
_cell.angle_beta   90.00
_cell.angle_gamma   90.00
#
_symmetry.space_group_name_H-M   'P 1'
#
loop_
_entity.id
_entity.type
_entity.pdbx_description
1 polymer ?
#
loop_
_entity_poly.entity_id
_entity_poly.type
_entity_poly.pdbx_seq_one_letter_code
_entity_poly.pdbx_strand_id
1 'polypeptide(L)'
;MTQQVSIGGLVTGIGSWPGTDARESAATILGELGGFPHLVELPARGLGSDTVGRTGAILVDINLDASTRSYRVVPRRGAIAKRGEDFLNQDLDALEEAWESARLVGGDHVIKLQAAGPLTLGAEIEVANGSRVLVDHGALRDIAESLGEGLARHAAEVTRRTGARVIIQLDEPQMPAVLAGSLPGRTRMETVPALPEPEALAILDSAIEGCGLPTIVHSCSADLPWDLLRRSKAFAVSFDLSLISSRDLDGIGQLFDADKQLVLGVVPSTAPEKPLTWKECAMPAVTLIDRLGFSRELLQTQVAVTPRCGLAGAGLDYARTALKLCTDVSKALVDDPSAF
;
A
#
# COMPACT_ATOMS: atom_id res chain seq x y z
N MET A 1 -3.74 -20.50 -14.17
CA MET A 1 -4.87 -20.51 -13.21
C MET A 1 -4.35 -19.93 -11.91
N THR A 2 -4.43 -18.61 -11.77
CA THR A 2 -4.09 -17.90 -10.53
C THR A 2 -5.09 -18.38 -9.47
N GLN A 3 -4.63 -19.07 -8.42
CA GLN A 3 -5.50 -19.39 -7.29
C GLN A 3 -6.10 -18.07 -6.78
N GLN A 4 -7.42 -18.00 -6.72
CA GLN A 4 -8.14 -16.82 -6.27
C GLN A 4 -7.81 -16.60 -4.80
N VAL A 5 -6.96 -15.61 -4.50
CA VAL A 5 -6.64 -15.22 -3.12
C VAL A 5 -7.74 -14.26 -2.68
N SER A 6 -8.49 -14.62 -1.63
CA SER A 6 -9.48 -13.73 -1.03
C SER A 6 -8.91 -13.08 0.22
N ILE A 7 -9.14 -11.78 0.38
CA ILE A 7 -8.78 -11.01 1.60
C ILE A 7 -9.97 -10.77 2.53
N GLY A 8 -11.14 -11.32 2.22
CA GLY A 8 -12.35 -11.14 3.03
C GLY A 8 -12.13 -11.51 4.49
N GLY A 9 -12.53 -10.60 5.39
CA GLY A 9 -12.40 -10.78 6.84
C GLY A 9 -10.97 -10.67 7.37
N LEU A 10 -9.96 -10.46 6.53
CA LEU A 10 -8.56 -10.36 6.96
C LEU A 10 -8.21 -8.97 7.49
N VAL A 11 -7.10 -8.90 8.21
CA VAL A 11 -6.52 -7.66 8.73
C VAL A 11 -5.08 -7.53 8.31
N THR A 12 -4.71 -6.34 7.88
CA THR A 12 -3.31 -6.02 7.61
C THR A 12 -2.99 -4.59 8.05
N GLY A 13 -1.73 -4.18 7.91
CA GLY A 13 -1.30 -2.79 8.06
C GLY A 13 -1.02 -2.19 6.68
N ILE A 14 -0.86 -0.87 6.59
CA ILE A 14 -0.51 -0.24 5.30
C ILE A 14 0.94 -0.55 4.90
N GLY A 15 1.89 -0.58 5.84
CA GLY A 15 3.28 -0.96 5.59
C GLY A 15 4.25 -0.22 6.49
N SER A 16 4.14 1.11 6.51
CA SER A 16 5.03 1.97 7.28
C SER A 16 4.78 1.86 8.78
N TRP A 17 5.85 1.69 9.56
CA TRP A 17 5.83 1.40 10.99
C TRP A 17 6.80 2.32 11.75
N PRO A 18 6.51 2.69 13.01
CA PRO A 18 7.39 3.55 13.77
C PRO A 18 8.62 2.81 14.32
N GLY A 19 9.72 3.53 14.51
CA GLY A 19 10.97 2.99 15.01
C GLY A 19 11.93 2.50 13.91
N THR A 20 13.00 1.83 14.32
CA THR A 20 14.13 1.47 13.44
C THR A 20 14.58 0.01 13.58
N ASP A 21 13.99 -0.77 14.48
CA ASP A 21 14.37 -2.17 14.72
C ASP A 21 13.55 -3.13 13.85
N ALA A 22 14.18 -3.65 12.80
CA ALA A 22 13.54 -4.58 11.86
C ALA A 22 13.04 -5.88 12.52
N ARG A 23 13.77 -6.41 13.50
CA ARG A 23 13.43 -7.69 14.14
C ARG A 23 12.25 -7.54 15.08
N GLU A 24 12.28 -6.53 15.95
CA GLU A 24 11.16 -6.28 16.86
C GLU A 24 9.88 -5.96 16.07
N SER A 25 10.03 -5.16 15.00
CA SER A 25 8.92 -4.85 14.11
C SER A 25 8.36 -6.07 13.40
N ALA A 26 9.19 -6.92 12.78
CA ALA A 26 8.74 -8.14 12.12
C ALA A 26 8.00 -9.08 13.08
N ALA A 27 8.55 -9.31 14.28
CA ALA A 27 7.91 -10.12 15.30
C ALA A 27 6.55 -9.53 15.74
N THR A 28 6.47 -8.21 15.91
CA THR A 28 5.22 -7.52 16.26
C THR A 28 4.17 -7.70 15.15
N ILE A 29 4.53 -7.44 13.88
CA ILE A 29 3.59 -7.56 12.76
C ILE A 29 3.07 -9.00 12.64
N LEU A 30 3.94 -10.02 12.69
CA LEU A 30 3.50 -11.41 12.62
C LEU A 30 2.60 -11.79 13.80
N GLY A 31 2.93 -11.32 15.01
CA GLY A 31 2.15 -11.59 16.22
C GLY A 31 0.75 -10.96 16.20
N GLU A 32 0.62 -9.73 15.69
CA GLU A 32 -0.65 -9.00 15.68
C GLU A 32 -1.53 -9.32 14.45
N LEU A 33 -0.93 -9.54 13.27
CA LEU A 33 -1.68 -9.65 12.00
C LEU A 33 -1.88 -11.08 11.49
N GLY A 34 -1.20 -12.08 12.07
CA GLY A 34 -1.46 -13.51 11.89
C GLY A 34 -1.64 -13.98 10.43
N GLY A 35 -2.88 -13.93 9.94
CA GLY A 35 -3.28 -14.45 8.61
C GLY A 35 -2.92 -13.57 7.41
N PHE A 36 -2.67 -12.27 7.59
CA PHE A 36 -2.29 -11.37 6.49
C PHE A 36 -1.24 -10.30 6.90
N PRO A 37 -0.07 -10.73 7.42
CA PRO A 37 1.01 -9.81 7.80
C PRO A 37 1.64 -9.15 6.57
N HIS A 38 2.43 -8.11 6.81
CA HIS A 38 3.15 -7.39 5.77
C HIS A 38 4.65 -7.28 6.07
N LEU A 39 5.48 -7.18 5.04
CA LEU A 39 6.89 -6.83 5.24
C LEU A 39 6.97 -5.38 5.72
N VAL A 40 7.53 -5.16 6.90
CA VAL A 40 7.52 -3.83 7.53
C VAL A 40 8.38 -2.81 6.77
N GLU A 41 7.90 -1.57 6.66
CA GLU A 41 8.70 -0.43 6.21
C GLU A 41 9.06 0.48 7.40
N LEU A 42 10.34 0.79 7.55
CA LEU A 42 10.86 1.57 8.68
C LEU A 42 11.51 2.88 8.19
N PRO A 43 10.70 3.88 7.81
CA PRO A 43 11.19 5.14 7.24
C PRO A 43 12.07 5.96 8.21
N ALA A 44 11.97 5.72 9.53
CA ALA A 44 12.79 6.42 10.52
C ALA A 44 14.29 6.05 10.46
N ARG A 45 14.69 5.02 9.68
CA ARG A 45 16.10 4.70 9.41
C ARG A 45 16.76 5.69 8.44
N GLY A 46 15.98 6.61 7.87
CA GLY A 46 16.42 7.72 7.04
C GLY A 46 16.38 7.42 5.54
N LEU A 47 17.14 8.20 4.75
CA LEU A 47 17.17 8.08 3.29
C LEU A 47 17.48 6.65 2.82
N GLY A 48 16.72 6.19 1.84
CA GLY A 48 16.74 4.82 1.32
C GLY A 48 15.79 3.87 2.04
N SER A 49 15.27 4.23 3.23
CA SER A 49 14.30 3.41 3.98
C SER A 49 12.87 3.94 3.94
N ASP A 50 12.68 5.19 3.51
CA ASP A 50 11.37 5.75 3.20
C ASP A 50 10.74 5.07 1.97
N THR A 51 9.44 5.26 1.76
CA THR A 51 8.66 4.54 0.73
C THR A 51 9.27 4.71 -0.68
N VAL A 52 9.73 5.91 -1.05
CA VAL A 52 10.34 6.15 -2.38
C VAL A 52 11.71 5.50 -2.46
N GLY A 53 12.58 5.71 -1.46
CA GLY A 53 13.92 5.13 -1.42
C GLY A 53 13.91 3.60 -1.40
N ARG A 54 13.00 3.00 -0.62
CA ARG A 54 12.78 1.56 -0.55
C ARG A 54 12.31 1.01 -1.88
N THR A 55 11.33 1.66 -2.51
CA THR A 55 10.84 1.27 -3.84
C THR A 55 11.96 1.37 -4.87
N GLY A 56 12.83 2.37 -4.77
CA GLY A 56 14.03 2.49 -5.58
C GLY A 56 15.00 1.31 -5.49
N ALA A 57 15.04 0.60 -4.36
CA ALA A 57 15.83 -0.63 -4.20
C ALA A 57 15.16 -1.87 -4.83
N ILE A 58 13.87 -1.77 -5.17
CA ILE A 58 13.10 -2.82 -5.86
C ILE A 58 13.20 -2.67 -7.38
N LEU A 59 13.34 -1.44 -7.88
CA LEU A 59 13.44 -1.16 -9.32
C LEU A 59 14.57 -1.95 -10.00
N VAL A 60 14.31 -2.43 -11.21
CA VAL A 60 15.27 -3.12 -12.07
C VAL A 60 15.89 -2.14 -13.07
N ASP A 61 17.22 -2.16 -13.19
CA ASP A 61 18.00 -1.34 -14.12
C ASP A 61 17.87 0.19 -13.97
N ILE A 62 17.11 0.66 -12.98
CA ILE A 62 16.96 2.07 -12.62
C ILE A 62 17.56 2.30 -11.24
N ASN A 63 18.48 3.26 -11.14
CA ASN A 63 19.13 3.60 -9.88
C ASN A 63 18.64 4.96 -9.39
N LEU A 64 18.37 5.07 -8.09
CA LEU A 64 18.03 6.34 -7.45
C LEU A 64 19.20 6.88 -6.61
N ASP A 65 19.31 8.20 -6.60
CA ASP A 65 20.15 8.97 -5.69
C ASP A 65 19.32 10.08 -5.04
N ALA A 66 19.81 10.65 -3.96
CA ALA A 66 19.11 11.74 -3.27
C ALA A 66 19.73 13.09 -3.66
N SER A 67 18.88 14.07 -3.95
CA SER A 67 19.22 15.48 -4.03
C SER A 67 18.85 16.19 -2.72
N THR A 68 19.03 17.52 -2.67
CA THR A 68 18.58 18.32 -1.52
C THR A 68 17.06 18.44 -1.41
N ARG A 69 16.31 18.03 -2.43
CA ARG A 69 14.86 18.22 -2.51
C ARG A 69 14.06 16.94 -2.79
N SER A 70 14.67 15.96 -3.44
CA SER A 70 13.95 14.83 -4.05
C SER A 70 14.89 13.68 -4.35
N TYR A 71 14.31 12.49 -4.56
CA TYR A 71 15.01 11.41 -5.24
C TYR A 71 15.16 11.73 -6.72
N ARG A 72 16.24 11.27 -7.33
CA ARG A 72 16.48 11.43 -8.77
C ARG A 72 17.01 10.16 -9.40
N VAL A 73 16.67 9.94 -10.66
CA VAL A 73 17.23 8.86 -11.48
C VAL A 73 18.69 9.17 -11.81
N VAL A 74 19.57 8.20 -11.61
CA VAL A 74 21.00 8.29 -11.92
C VAL A 74 21.47 7.10 -12.77
N PRO A 75 22.46 7.28 -13.66
CA PRO A 75 22.91 6.22 -14.57
C PRO A 75 23.73 5.12 -13.88
N ARG A 76 24.20 5.35 -12.64
CA ARG A 76 25.06 4.42 -11.91
C ARG A 76 24.59 4.31 -10.48
N ARG A 77 24.69 3.08 -9.97
CA ARG A 77 24.42 2.77 -8.57
C ARG A 77 25.29 3.61 -7.64
N GLY A 78 24.63 4.38 -6.79
CA GLY A 78 25.25 5.26 -5.80
C GLY A 78 25.13 4.72 -4.38
N ALA A 79 25.55 5.53 -3.40
CA ALA A 79 25.48 5.19 -1.98
C ALA A 79 24.04 5.06 -1.47
N ILE A 80 23.11 5.88 -1.98
CA ILE A 80 21.70 5.85 -1.59
C ILE A 80 21.02 4.56 -2.07
N ALA A 81 21.20 4.18 -3.34
CA ALA A 81 20.71 2.90 -3.86
C ALA A 81 21.24 1.71 -3.05
N LYS A 82 22.57 1.66 -2.81
CA LYS A 82 23.18 0.62 -1.98
C LYS A 82 22.57 0.57 -0.57
N ARG A 83 22.37 1.73 0.06
CA ARG A 83 21.79 1.82 1.41
C ARG A 83 20.35 1.33 1.45
N GLY A 84 19.53 1.65 0.44
CA GLY A 84 18.16 1.14 0.34
C GLY A 84 18.11 -0.37 0.21
N GLU A 85 18.98 -0.95 -0.62
CA GLU A 85 19.11 -2.41 -0.74
C GLU A 85 19.57 -3.07 0.56
N ASP A 86 20.56 -2.49 1.25
CA ASP A 86 21.03 -3.01 2.54
C ASP A 86 19.89 -3.02 3.59
N PHE A 87 19.05 -1.96 3.64
CA PHE A 87 17.88 -1.92 4.51
C PHE A 87 16.80 -2.94 4.10
N LEU A 88 16.54 -3.09 2.81
CA LEU A 88 15.56 -4.07 2.32
C LEU A 88 15.98 -5.51 2.66
N ASN A 89 17.26 -5.82 2.48
CA ASN A 89 17.81 -7.13 2.87
C ASN A 89 17.71 -7.36 4.37
N GLN A 90 18.02 -6.36 5.20
CA GLN A 90 17.85 -6.45 6.65
C GLN A 90 16.39 -6.75 7.05
N ASP A 91 15.42 -6.14 6.36
CA ASP A 91 14.00 -6.38 6.65
C ASP A 91 13.57 -7.79 6.22
N LEU A 92 14.09 -8.29 5.10
CA LEU A 92 13.85 -9.66 4.64
C LEU A 92 14.43 -10.69 5.61
N ASP A 93 15.66 -10.47 6.09
CA ASP A 93 16.30 -11.34 7.09
C ASP A 93 15.51 -11.34 8.41
N ALA A 94 15.02 -10.16 8.84
CA ALA A 94 14.19 -10.05 10.04
C ALA A 94 12.83 -10.74 9.89
N LEU A 95 12.19 -10.63 8.72
CA LEU A 95 10.96 -11.34 8.41
C LEU A 95 11.17 -12.86 8.45
N GLU A 96 12.22 -13.35 7.79
CA GLU A 96 12.56 -14.78 7.74
C GLU A 96 12.82 -15.35 9.14
N GLU A 97 13.64 -14.66 9.95
CA GLU A 97 13.93 -15.05 11.34
C GLU A 97 12.65 -15.12 12.20
N ALA A 98 11.77 -14.11 12.07
CA ALA A 98 10.50 -14.08 12.80
C ALA A 98 9.53 -15.15 12.30
N TRP A 99 9.52 -15.44 11.00
CA TRP A 99 8.68 -16.46 10.36
C TRP A 99 9.04 -17.88 10.83
N GLU A 100 10.34 -18.19 10.87
CA GLU A 100 10.86 -19.45 11.39
C GLU A 100 10.54 -19.61 12.88
N SER A 101 10.75 -18.54 13.65
CA SER A 101 10.48 -18.53 15.10
C SER A 101 9.00 -18.79 15.41
N ALA A 102 8.11 -18.24 14.59
CA ALA A 102 6.66 -18.45 14.70
C ALA A 102 6.18 -19.82 14.14
N ARG A 103 7.08 -20.61 13.52
CA ARG A 103 6.79 -21.93 12.92
C ARG A 103 5.69 -21.90 11.86
N LEU A 104 5.70 -20.86 11.02
CA LEU A 104 4.71 -20.66 9.96
C LEU A 104 5.07 -21.36 8.63
N VAL A 105 6.22 -22.03 8.58
CA VAL A 105 6.69 -22.75 7.38
C VAL A 105 5.74 -23.89 7.03
N GLY A 106 5.31 -23.94 5.76
CA GLY A 106 4.44 -24.99 5.23
C GLY A 106 2.94 -24.80 5.51
N GLY A 107 2.54 -23.71 6.17
CA GLY A 107 1.14 -23.30 6.28
C GLY A 107 0.64 -22.53 5.04
N ASP A 108 -0.68 -22.45 4.88
CA ASP A 108 -1.29 -21.61 3.84
C ASP A 108 -1.40 -20.16 4.32
N HIS A 109 -0.28 -19.44 4.25
CA HIS A 109 -0.19 -18.05 4.66
C HIS A 109 -0.03 -17.11 3.47
N VAL A 110 -0.48 -15.87 3.65
CA VAL A 110 -0.33 -14.79 2.67
C VAL A 110 0.45 -13.65 3.31
N ILE A 111 1.50 -13.20 2.66
CA ILE A 111 2.27 -12.01 3.04
C ILE A 111 1.96 -10.89 2.07
N LYS A 112 1.69 -9.70 2.61
CA LYS A 112 1.58 -8.49 1.82
C LYS A 112 2.94 -7.81 1.68
N LEU A 113 3.32 -7.43 0.46
CA LEU A 113 4.44 -6.52 0.21
C LEU A 113 3.88 -5.22 -0.35
N GLN A 114 4.53 -4.11 -0.07
CA GLN A 114 4.09 -2.80 -0.55
C GLN A 114 5.25 -1.99 -1.11
N ALA A 115 4.92 -1.09 -2.02
CA ALA A 115 5.82 -0.14 -2.65
C ALA A 115 5.05 1.09 -3.11
N ALA A 116 5.73 2.21 -3.32
CA ALA A 116 5.15 3.35 -4.01
C ALA A 116 4.72 2.94 -5.43
N GLY A 117 3.50 3.31 -5.80
CA GLY A 117 3.00 3.06 -7.15
C GLY A 117 3.65 3.96 -8.20
N PRO A 118 3.54 3.62 -9.49
CA PRO A 118 4.24 4.31 -10.56
C PRO A 118 3.85 5.79 -10.70
N LEU A 119 2.60 6.19 -10.42
CA LEU A 119 2.19 7.60 -10.50
C LEU A 119 2.81 8.43 -9.38
N THR A 120 2.88 7.86 -8.18
CA THR A 120 3.53 8.46 -7.01
C THR A 120 5.05 8.52 -7.20
N LEU A 121 5.69 7.48 -7.72
CA LEU A 121 7.11 7.55 -8.12
C LEU A 121 7.33 8.64 -9.17
N GLY A 122 6.47 8.70 -10.19
CA GLY A 122 6.48 9.75 -11.21
C GLY A 122 6.40 11.16 -10.62
N ALA A 123 5.58 11.32 -9.59
CA ALA A 123 5.38 12.59 -8.89
C ALA A 123 6.55 12.95 -7.96
N GLU A 124 7.21 12.00 -7.32
CA GLU A 124 8.20 12.25 -6.26
C GLU A 124 9.67 12.18 -6.75
N ILE A 125 9.92 11.57 -7.91
CA ILE A 125 11.27 11.39 -8.45
C ILE A 125 11.54 12.37 -9.59
N GLU A 126 12.76 12.88 -9.67
CA GLU A 126 13.25 13.72 -10.76
C GLU A 126 14.13 12.95 -11.77
N VAL A 127 14.07 13.35 -13.04
CA VAL A 127 15.09 12.98 -14.03
C VAL A 127 16.29 13.95 -13.95
N ALA A 128 17.36 13.67 -14.71
CA ALA A 128 18.63 14.38 -14.59
C ALA A 128 18.56 15.92 -14.80
N ASN A 129 17.54 16.42 -15.52
CA ASN A 129 17.32 17.85 -15.77
C ASN A 129 16.56 18.58 -14.62
N GLY A 130 16.17 17.84 -13.56
CA GLY A 130 15.43 18.34 -12.41
C GLY A 130 13.92 18.53 -12.62
N SER A 131 13.35 18.02 -13.71
CA SER A 131 11.89 17.85 -13.83
C SER A 131 11.47 16.53 -13.19
N ARG A 132 10.24 16.48 -12.68
CA ARG A 132 9.64 15.22 -12.22
C ARG A 132 9.58 14.21 -13.36
N VAL A 133 9.71 12.92 -13.04
CA VAL A 133 9.51 11.82 -13.99
C VAL A 133 8.14 11.91 -14.65
N LEU A 134 7.12 12.40 -13.94
CA LEU A 134 5.75 12.51 -14.42
C LEU A 134 5.60 13.26 -15.77
N VAL A 135 6.48 14.23 -16.06
CA VAL A 135 6.42 15.01 -17.32
C VAL A 135 7.18 14.34 -18.47
N ASP A 136 7.97 13.31 -18.19
CA ASP A 136 8.66 12.49 -19.17
C ASP A 136 7.93 11.16 -19.29
N HIS A 137 6.98 11.09 -20.23
CA HIS A 137 6.14 9.89 -20.44
C HIS A 137 6.96 8.65 -20.80
N GLY A 138 8.17 8.81 -21.38
CA GLY A 138 9.07 7.68 -21.63
C GLY A 138 9.64 7.15 -20.33
N ALA A 139 10.24 8.03 -19.52
CA ALA A 139 10.78 7.67 -18.22
C ALA A 139 9.71 7.09 -17.26
N LEU A 140 8.47 7.61 -17.31
CA LEU A 140 7.37 7.09 -16.50
C LEU A 140 6.98 5.66 -16.89
N ARG A 141 6.99 5.34 -18.19
CA ARG A 141 6.76 3.96 -18.68
C ARG A 141 7.88 3.04 -18.25
N ASP A 142 9.13 3.45 -18.44
CA ASP A 142 10.30 2.68 -18.03
C ASP A 142 10.27 2.38 -16.52
N ILE A 143 9.86 3.35 -15.69
CA ILE A 143 9.68 3.15 -14.25
C ILE A 143 8.55 2.17 -13.94
N ALA A 144 7.42 2.24 -14.63
CA ALA A 144 6.31 1.31 -14.40
C ALA A 144 6.68 -0.13 -14.75
N GLU A 145 7.37 -0.34 -15.89
CA GLU A 145 7.86 -1.65 -16.32
C GLU A 145 8.92 -2.20 -15.35
N SER A 146 9.90 -1.37 -14.99
CA SER A 146 10.95 -1.68 -14.00
C SER A 146 10.38 -2.03 -12.63
N LEU A 147 9.35 -1.30 -12.18
CA LEU A 147 8.66 -1.55 -10.92
C LEU A 147 7.92 -2.89 -10.94
N GLY A 148 7.18 -3.19 -12.00
CA GLY A 148 6.48 -4.46 -12.15
C GLY A 148 7.44 -5.65 -12.06
N GLU A 149 8.53 -5.61 -12.84
CA GLU A 149 9.55 -6.66 -12.80
C GLU A 149 10.22 -6.77 -11.42
N GLY A 150 10.57 -5.63 -10.82
CA GLY A 150 11.16 -5.56 -9.49
C GLY A 150 10.29 -6.21 -8.42
N LEU A 151 8.98 -5.91 -8.43
CA LEU A 151 8.02 -6.48 -7.50
C LEU A 151 7.84 -7.98 -7.70
N ALA A 152 7.83 -8.47 -8.95
CA ALA A 152 7.81 -9.91 -9.22
C ALA A 152 9.05 -10.62 -8.63
N ARG A 153 10.24 -10.05 -8.81
CA ARG A 153 11.49 -10.57 -8.23
C ARG A 153 11.47 -10.54 -6.70
N HIS A 154 11.00 -9.44 -6.12
CA HIS A 154 10.90 -9.27 -4.67
C HIS A 154 9.89 -10.25 -4.04
N ALA A 155 8.74 -10.46 -4.69
CA ALA A 155 7.76 -11.45 -4.25
C ALA A 155 8.29 -12.88 -4.35
N ALA A 156 9.02 -13.21 -5.42
CA ALA A 156 9.67 -14.51 -5.56
C ALA A 156 10.71 -14.77 -4.46
N GLU A 157 11.47 -13.75 -4.07
CA GLU A 157 12.41 -13.80 -2.94
C GLU A 157 11.68 -14.12 -1.62
N VAL A 158 10.59 -13.39 -1.31
CA VAL A 158 9.80 -13.62 -0.10
C VAL A 158 9.13 -15.00 -0.11
N THR A 159 8.60 -15.41 -1.25
CA THR A 159 8.01 -16.75 -1.43
C THR A 159 9.07 -17.83 -1.21
N ARG A 160 10.31 -17.63 -1.69
CA ARG A 160 11.40 -18.58 -1.50
C ARG A 160 11.79 -18.74 -0.03
N ARG A 161 11.84 -17.63 0.73
CA ARG A 161 12.23 -17.63 2.15
C ARG A 161 11.13 -18.19 3.07
N THR A 162 9.87 -17.86 2.79
CA THR A 162 8.77 -18.10 3.73
C THR A 162 7.83 -19.24 3.31
N GLY A 163 7.80 -19.58 2.02
CA GLY A 163 6.81 -20.47 1.41
C GLY A 163 5.41 -19.85 1.29
N ALA A 164 5.21 -18.61 1.74
CA ALA A 164 3.93 -17.93 1.73
C ALA A 164 3.57 -17.42 0.33
N ARG A 165 2.27 -17.33 0.05
CA ARG A 165 1.76 -16.59 -1.11
C ARG A 165 1.97 -15.09 -0.88
N VAL A 166 2.14 -14.34 -1.96
CA VAL A 166 2.37 -12.90 -1.89
C VAL A 166 1.23 -12.13 -2.55
N ILE A 167 0.77 -11.08 -1.87
CA ILE A 167 -0.06 -10.02 -2.43
C ILE A 167 0.76 -8.72 -2.46
N ILE A 168 0.65 -7.96 -3.53
CA ILE A 168 1.30 -6.65 -3.65
C ILE A 168 0.31 -5.54 -3.31
N GLN A 169 0.81 -4.47 -2.70
CA GLN A 169 0.11 -3.19 -2.57
C GLN A 169 0.94 -2.09 -3.23
N LEU A 170 0.32 -1.35 -4.16
CA LEU A 170 0.88 -0.14 -4.73
C LEU A 170 0.28 1.08 -4.03
N ASP A 171 1.13 1.85 -3.37
CA ASP A 171 0.74 3.06 -2.64
C ASP A 171 0.73 4.25 -3.60
N GLU A 172 -0.47 4.75 -3.89
CA GLU A 172 -0.75 5.84 -4.81
C GLU A 172 -1.43 7.05 -4.16
N PRO A 173 -0.86 7.66 -3.11
CA PRO A 173 -1.42 8.86 -2.49
C PRO A 173 -1.38 10.09 -3.40
N GLN A 174 -0.49 10.13 -4.42
CA GLN A 174 -0.40 11.27 -5.35
C GLN A 174 -1.35 11.14 -6.55
N MET A 175 -2.06 10.02 -6.71
CA MET A 175 -2.88 9.75 -7.90
C MET A 175 -3.94 10.84 -8.18
N PRO A 176 -4.75 11.31 -7.21
CA PRO A 176 -5.68 12.40 -7.49
C PRO A 176 -4.99 13.69 -7.94
N ALA A 177 -3.85 14.04 -7.34
CA ALA A 177 -3.10 15.25 -7.70
C ALA A 177 -2.45 15.16 -9.09
N VAL A 178 -1.97 13.95 -9.46
CA VAL A 178 -1.46 13.63 -10.80
C VAL A 178 -2.55 13.81 -11.87
N LEU A 179 -3.74 13.26 -11.63
CA LEU A 179 -4.87 13.36 -12.57
C LEU A 179 -5.43 14.79 -12.66
N ALA A 180 -5.39 15.54 -11.56
CA ALA A 180 -5.86 16.92 -11.51
C ALA A 180 -4.84 17.94 -12.04
N GLY A 181 -3.57 17.57 -12.20
CA GLY A 181 -2.49 18.51 -12.54
C GLY A 181 -2.25 19.56 -11.44
N SER A 182 -2.44 19.17 -10.18
CA SER A 182 -2.35 20.06 -9.01
C SER A 182 -1.04 19.92 -8.24
N LEU A 183 -0.13 19.05 -8.70
CA LEU A 183 1.20 18.90 -8.11
C LEU A 183 2.02 20.19 -8.28
N PRO A 184 2.74 20.63 -7.23
CA PRO A 184 3.57 21.83 -7.32
C PRO A 184 4.73 21.62 -8.31
N GLY A 185 4.94 22.61 -9.18
CA GLY A 185 6.04 22.64 -10.15
C GLY A 185 7.38 23.02 -9.51
N ARG A 186 8.37 23.39 -10.34
CA ARG A 186 9.72 23.75 -9.89
C ARG A 186 9.73 25.05 -9.08
N THR A 187 8.78 25.93 -9.39
CA THR A 187 8.52 27.17 -8.66
C THR A 187 7.12 27.12 -8.05
N ARG A 188 6.86 27.94 -7.03
CA ARG A 188 5.53 28.04 -6.38
C ARG A 188 4.42 28.55 -7.31
N MET A 189 4.76 29.07 -8.49
CA MET A 189 3.82 29.59 -9.48
C MET A 189 3.54 28.61 -10.63
N GLU A 190 4.23 27.48 -10.66
CA GLU A 190 4.06 26.44 -11.67
C GLU A 190 3.32 25.25 -11.06
N THR A 191 2.48 24.61 -11.86
CA THR A 191 1.95 23.28 -11.56
C THR A 191 2.43 22.29 -12.62
N VAL A 192 2.52 21.03 -12.22
CA VAL A 192 2.81 19.95 -13.16
C VAL A 192 1.52 19.67 -13.95
N PRO A 193 1.57 19.57 -15.30
CA PRO A 193 0.39 19.25 -16.08
C PRO A 193 -0.32 17.97 -15.62
N ALA A 194 -1.64 17.94 -15.76
CA ALA A 194 -2.43 16.76 -15.50
C ALA A 194 -2.01 15.60 -16.42
N LEU A 195 -1.86 14.41 -15.86
CA LEU A 195 -1.74 13.19 -16.66
C LEU A 195 -3.15 12.71 -17.02
N PRO A 196 -3.51 12.60 -18.32
CA PRO A 196 -4.83 12.12 -18.71
C PRO A 196 -5.14 10.74 -18.13
N GLU A 197 -6.37 10.54 -17.67
CA GLU A 197 -6.81 9.31 -17.01
C GLU A 197 -6.48 8.02 -17.82
N PRO A 198 -6.68 7.96 -19.15
CA PRO A 198 -6.32 6.75 -19.92
C PRO A 198 -4.83 6.44 -19.88
N GLU A 199 -3.97 7.46 -19.82
CA GLU A 199 -2.52 7.28 -19.73
C GLU A 199 -2.11 6.84 -18.31
N ALA A 200 -2.68 7.47 -17.28
CA ALA A 200 -2.45 7.09 -15.89
C ALA A 200 -2.87 5.63 -15.63
N LEU A 201 -4.03 5.22 -16.16
CA LEU A 201 -4.51 3.84 -16.11
C LEU A 201 -3.52 2.88 -16.80
N ALA A 202 -3.03 3.21 -17.99
CA ALA A 202 -2.08 2.37 -18.72
C ALA A 202 -0.75 2.21 -17.97
N ILE A 203 -0.27 3.27 -17.32
CA ILE A 203 0.94 3.24 -16.48
C ILE A 203 0.73 2.35 -15.25
N LEU A 204 -0.39 2.51 -14.55
CA LEU A 204 -0.72 1.69 -13.38
C LEU A 204 -0.86 0.21 -13.76
N ASP A 205 -1.61 -0.08 -14.83
CA ASP A 205 -1.82 -1.45 -15.30
C ASP A 205 -0.53 -2.10 -15.80
N SER A 206 0.39 -1.34 -16.41
CA SER A 206 1.71 -1.86 -16.82
C SER A 206 2.50 -2.39 -15.61
N ALA A 207 2.53 -1.66 -14.50
CA ALA A 207 3.19 -2.11 -13.28
C ALA A 207 2.50 -3.34 -12.65
N ILE A 208 1.16 -3.35 -12.62
CA ILE A 208 0.37 -4.48 -12.09
C ILE A 208 0.63 -5.75 -12.92
N GLU A 209 0.60 -5.64 -14.24
CA GLU A 209 0.83 -6.77 -15.14
C GLU A 209 2.28 -7.26 -15.10
N GLY A 210 3.24 -6.34 -15.07
CA GLY A 210 4.67 -6.68 -14.95
C GLY A 210 4.97 -7.46 -13.65
N CYS A 211 4.23 -7.17 -12.57
CA CYS A 211 4.33 -7.93 -11.34
C CYS A 211 3.71 -9.33 -11.44
N GLY A 212 2.60 -9.48 -12.16
CA GLY A 212 1.93 -10.77 -12.39
C GLY A 212 1.28 -11.38 -11.14
N LEU A 213 1.06 -10.60 -10.08
CA LEU A 213 0.49 -11.03 -8.80
C LEU A 213 -0.79 -10.23 -8.46
N PRO A 214 -1.67 -10.76 -7.60
CA PRO A 214 -2.77 -9.98 -7.06
C PRO A 214 -2.26 -8.69 -6.43
N THR A 215 -2.64 -7.55 -7.01
CA THR A 215 -2.23 -6.20 -6.58
C THR A 215 -3.39 -5.37 -6.03
N ILE A 216 -3.21 -4.86 -4.81
CA ILE A 216 -4.04 -3.85 -4.14
C ILE A 216 -3.54 -2.48 -4.57
N VAL A 217 -4.42 -1.55 -4.92
CA VAL A 217 -4.06 -0.14 -5.06
C VAL A 217 -4.53 0.61 -3.82
N HIS A 218 -3.59 1.18 -3.08
CA HIS A 218 -3.86 1.95 -1.87
C HIS A 218 -3.78 3.45 -2.17
N SER A 219 -4.72 4.22 -1.64
CA SER A 219 -4.59 5.67 -1.59
C SER A 219 -5.32 6.24 -0.37
N CYS A 220 -4.61 7.02 0.43
CA CYS A 220 -5.16 7.70 1.61
C CYS A 220 -5.55 9.16 1.34
N SER A 221 -5.63 9.58 0.07
CA SER A 221 -6.06 10.92 -0.32
C SER A 221 -7.57 11.01 -0.55
N ALA A 222 -8.12 12.21 -0.41
CA ALA A 222 -9.49 12.50 -0.84
C ALA A 222 -9.62 12.49 -2.37
N ASP A 223 -10.87 12.53 -2.86
CA ASP A 223 -11.21 12.64 -4.29
C ASP A 223 -10.64 11.49 -5.14
N LEU A 224 -10.81 10.24 -4.68
CA LEU A 224 -10.31 9.07 -5.39
C LEU A 224 -10.98 8.91 -6.77
N PRO A 225 -10.20 8.59 -7.82
CA PRO A 225 -10.72 8.42 -9.17
C PRO A 225 -11.37 7.04 -9.33
N TRP A 226 -12.62 6.91 -8.83
CA TRP A 226 -13.34 5.63 -8.77
C TRP A 226 -13.44 4.91 -10.13
N ASP A 227 -13.66 5.64 -11.24
CA ASP A 227 -13.74 5.01 -12.57
C ASP A 227 -12.41 4.41 -13.04
N LEU A 228 -11.29 5.12 -12.80
CA LEU A 228 -9.95 4.60 -13.07
C LEU A 228 -9.69 3.34 -12.23
N LEU A 229 -9.96 3.39 -10.93
CA LEU A 229 -9.76 2.26 -10.02
C LEU A 229 -10.63 1.06 -10.40
N ARG A 230 -11.87 1.31 -10.81
CA ARG A 230 -12.81 0.30 -11.34
C ARG A 230 -12.28 -0.38 -12.61
N ARG A 231 -11.69 0.39 -13.52
CA ARG A 231 -11.15 -0.12 -14.81
C ARG A 231 -9.76 -0.71 -14.71
N SER A 232 -9.00 -0.38 -13.66
CA SER A 232 -7.67 -0.94 -13.41
C SER A 232 -7.69 -2.45 -13.24
N LYS A 233 -6.52 -3.06 -13.45
CA LYS A 233 -6.28 -4.49 -13.22
C LYS A 233 -6.07 -4.84 -11.74
N ALA A 234 -6.19 -3.88 -10.83
CA ALA A 234 -6.12 -4.12 -9.40
C ALA A 234 -7.22 -5.10 -8.96
N PHE A 235 -6.88 -6.11 -8.15
CA PHE A 235 -7.91 -7.02 -7.61
C PHE A 235 -8.63 -6.40 -6.41
N ALA A 236 -7.98 -5.43 -5.74
CA ALA A 236 -8.55 -4.74 -4.59
C ALA A 236 -8.16 -3.27 -4.54
N VAL A 237 -8.97 -2.48 -3.84
CA VAL A 237 -8.73 -1.05 -3.60
C VAL A 237 -8.71 -0.78 -2.10
N SER A 238 -7.64 -0.14 -1.62
CA SER A 238 -7.48 0.30 -0.24
C SER A 238 -7.64 1.81 -0.11
N PHE A 239 -8.46 2.26 0.83
CA PHE A 239 -8.68 3.69 1.05
C PHE A 239 -9.04 4.03 2.50
N ASP A 240 -8.81 5.28 2.89
CA ASP A 240 -9.25 5.82 4.18
C ASP A 240 -10.77 6.06 4.13
N LEU A 241 -11.52 5.22 4.86
CA LEU A 241 -12.97 5.29 4.90
C LEU A 241 -13.48 6.61 5.52
N SER A 242 -12.68 7.31 6.32
CA SER A 242 -13.06 8.58 6.93
C SER A 242 -13.08 9.76 5.95
N LEU A 243 -12.49 9.60 4.75
CA LEU A 243 -12.53 10.60 3.68
C LEU A 243 -13.70 10.39 2.71
N ILE A 244 -14.46 9.32 2.90
CA ILE A 244 -15.57 8.93 2.03
C ILE A 244 -16.84 9.68 2.41
N SER A 245 -17.52 10.18 1.38
CA SER A 245 -18.76 10.92 1.51
C SER A 245 -19.87 10.31 0.65
N SER A 246 -21.07 10.89 0.70
CA SER A 246 -22.21 10.42 -0.10
C SER A 246 -21.96 10.44 -1.61
N ARG A 247 -21.05 11.29 -2.12
CA ARG A 247 -20.74 11.38 -3.56
C ARG A 247 -19.91 10.19 -4.07
N ASP A 248 -19.26 9.47 -3.16
CA ASP A 248 -18.32 8.39 -3.45
C ASP A 248 -19.02 7.02 -3.49
N LEU A 249 -20.27 6.95 -3.00
CA LEU A 249 -21.01 5.69 -2.86
C LEU A 249 -21.22 4.99 -4.21
N ASP A 250 -21.62 5.71 -5.25
CA ASP A 250 -21.82 5.11 -6.57
C ASP A 250 -20.52 4.52 -7.10
N GLY A 251 -19.39 5.22 -6.90
CA GLY A 251 -18.07 4.75 -7.30
C GLY A 251 -17.66 3.48 -6.56
N ILE A 252 -17.87 3.44 -5.24
CA ILE A 252 -17.57 2.27 -4.41
C ILE A 252 -18.48 1.07 -4.76
N GLY A 253 -19.77 1.32 -4.99
CA GLY A 253 -20.72 0.29 -5.42
C GLY A 253 -20.29 -0.36 -6.74
N GLN A 254 -19.82 0.46 -7.69
CA GLN A 254 -19.29 -0.04 -8.95
C GLN A 254 -17.98 -0.84 -8.81
N LEU A 255 -17.20 -0.66 -7.74
CA LEU A 255 -16.06 -1.54 -7.46
C LEU A 255 -16.54 -2.94 -7.06
N PHE A 256 -17.56 -3.04 -6.22
CA PHE A 256 -18.18 -4.32 -5.87
C PHE A 256 -18.81 -5.00 -7.09
N ASP A 257 -19.53 -4.25 -7.93
CA ASP A 257 -20.11 -4.80 -9.18
C ASP A 257 -19.04 -5.29 -10.17
N ALA A 258 -17.81 -4.76 -10.07
CA ALA A 258 -16.65 -5.20 -10.83
C ALA A 258 -15.85 -6.32 -10.14
N ASP A 259 -16.43 -6.97 -9.12
CA ASP A 259 -15.84 -8.06 -8.32
C ASP A 259 -14.51 -7.68 -7.63
N LYS A 260 -14.28 -6.39 -7.35
CA LYS A 260 -13.08 -5.95 -6.62
C LYS A 260 -13.28 -6.11 -5.12
N GLN A 261 -12.22 -6.52 -4.43
CA GLN A 261 -12.19 -6.53 -2.98
C GLN A 261 -11.87 -5.14 -2.44
N LEU A 262 -12.34 -4.83 -1.22
CA LEU A 262 -12.06 -3.55 -0.58
C LEU A 262 -11.20 -3.74 0.66
N VAL A 263 -10.29 -2.81 0.89
CA VAL A 263 -9.45 -2.77 2.10
C VAL A 263 -9.73 -1.44 2.81
N LEU A 264 -10.57 -1.50 3.83
CA LEU A 264 -11.12 -0.31 4.47
C LEU A 264 -10.20 0.14 5.61
N GLY A 265 -9.64 1.35 5.45
CA GLY A 265 -8.93 2.06 6.49
C GLY A 265 -9.91 2.65 7.51
N VAL A 266 -10.06 2.02 8.67
CA VAL A 266 -11.08 2.41 9.67
C VAL A 266 -10.48 2.92 10.98
N VAL A 267 -9.28 2.46 11.33
CA VAL A 267 -8.58 2.86 12.57
C VAL A 267 -7.63 4.04 12.31
N PRO A 268 -7.68 5.13 13.10
CA PRO A 268 -6.77 6.27 12.91
C PRO A 268 -5.30 5.89 13.00
N SER A 269 -4.47 6.48 12.14
CA SER A 269 -3.02 6.23 12.12
C SER A 269 -2.22 6.97 13.18
N THR A 270 -2.85 7.88 13.94
CA THR A 270 -2.28 8.59 15.08
C THR A 270 -3.19 8.46 16.29
N ALA A 271 -2.61 8.59 17.50
CA ALA A 271 -3.35 8.44 18.73
C ALA A 271 -4.47 9.49 18.82
N PRO A 272 -5.76 9.09 18.89
CA PRO A 272 -6.84 10.03 19.10
C PRO A 272 -6.79 10.59 20.53
N GLU A 273 -7.35 11.78 20.74
CA GLU A 273 -7.45 12.39 22.08
C GLU A 273 -8.21 11.51 23.08
N LYS A 274 -9.19 10.76 22.58
CA LYS A 274 -9.98 9.80 23.35
C LYS A 274 -9.79 8.40 22.75
N PRO A 275 -9.54 7.37 23.57
CA PRO A 275 -9.47 6.00 23.10
C PRO A 275 -10.76 5.60 22.38
N LEU A 276 -10.63 5.03 21.18
CA LEU A 276 -11.74 4.52 20.39
C LEU A 276 -12.00 3.06 20.74
N THR A 277 -13.28 2.68 20.72
CA THR A 277 -13.72 1.29 20.82
C THR A 277 -13.76 0.63 19.44
N TRP A 278 -13.69 -0.70 19.39
CA TRP A 278 -13.82 -1.44 18.13
C TRP A 278 -15.16 -1.16 17.44
N LYS A 279 -16.24 -0.93 18.21
CA LYS A 279 -17.57 -0.66 17.66
C LYS A 279 -17.63 0.69 16.94
N GLU A 280 -16.98 1.71 17.51
CA GLU A 280 -16.86 3.02 16.86
C GLU A 280 -16.04 2.95 15.57
N CYS A 281 -15.01 2.13 15.52
CA CYS A 281 -14.21 1.91 14.31
C CYS A 281 -14.94 1.06 13.25
N ALA A 282 -15.75 0.09 13.64
CA ALA A 282 -16.48 -0.80 12.72
C ALA A 282 -17.71 -0.14 12.08
N MET A 283 -18.40 0.75 12.81
CA MET A 283 -19.67 1.35 12.39
C MET A 283 -19.64 2.04 11.01
N PRO A 284 -18.58 2.78 10.62
CA PRO A 284 -18.50 3.36 9.28
C PRO A 284 -18.52 2.32 8.15
N ALA A 285 -17.88 1.15 8.35
CA ALA A 285 -17.86 0.09 7.36
C ALA A 285 -19.25 -0.56 7.19
N VAL A 286 -19.94 -0.80 8.30
CA VAL A 286 -21.33 -1.31 8.29
C VAL A 286 -22.26 -0.30 7.61
N THR A 287 -22.15 0.97 7.99
CA THR A 287 -22.97 2.05 7.41
C THR A 287 -22.74 2.18 5.91
N LEU A 288 -21.51 2.01 5.43
CA LEU A 288 -21.19 2.02 4.00
C LEU A 288 -21.97 0.92 3.28
N ILE A 289 -21.89 -0.32 3.74
CA ILE A 289 -22.55 -1.46 3.11
C ILE A 289 -24.08 -1.31 3.13
N ASP A 290 -24.64 -0.88 4.26
CA ASP A 290 -26.08 -0.64 4.38
C ASP A 290 -26.57 0.45 3.42
N ARG A 291 -25.79 1.54 3.24
CA ARG A 291 -26.14 2.63 2.33
C ARG A 291 -26.03 2.24 0.85
N LEU A 292 -25.14 1.32 0.52
CA LEU A 292 -25.04 0.75 -0.82
C LEU A 292 -26.15 -0.27 -1.09
N GLY A 293 -26.84 -0.76 -0.05
CA GLY A 293 -27.90 -1.75 -0.17
C GLY A 293 -27.40 -3.18 -0.40
N PHE A 294 -26.12 -3.45 -0.14
CA PHE A 294 -25.54 -4.79 -0.25
C PHE A 294 -25.78 -5.62 1.01
N SER A 295 -25.65 -6.95 0.88
CA SER A 295 -25.64 -7.86 2.04
C SER A 295 -24.41 -7.58 2.91
N ARG A 296 -24.61 -7.54 4.24
CA ARG A 296 -23.51 -7.43 5.21
C ARG A 296 -22.53 -8.62 5.14
N GLU A 297 -22.89 -9.72 4.49
CA GLU A 297 -21.97 -10.84 4.18
C GLU A 297 -20.75 -10.39 3.34
N LEU A 298 -20.84 -9.27 2.60
CA LEU A 298 -19.69 -8.70 1.90
C LEU A 298 -18.57 -8.29 2.86
N LEU A 299 -18.90 -7.87 4.08
CA LEU A 299 -17.91 -7.52 5.12
C LEU A 299 -17.03 -8.74 5.48
N GLN A 300 -17.58 -9.95 5.37
CA GLN A 300 -16.88 -11.18 5.67
C GLN A 300 -16.09 -11.70 4.46
N THR A 301 -16.62 -11.51 3.26
CA THR A 301 -16.14 -12.22 2.05
C THR A 301 -15.28 -11.38 1.12
N GLN A 302 -15.42 -10.05 1.15
CA GLN A 302 -14.76 -9.14 0.20
C GLN A 302 -14.08 -7.92 0.85
N VAL A 303 -14.17 -7.77 2.18
CA VAL A 303 -13.60 -6.62 2.89
C VAL A 303 -12.48 -7.06 3.83
N ALA A 304 -11.31 -6.44 3.71
CA ALA A 304 -10.26 -6.45 4.72
C ALA A 304 -10.22 -5.13 5.49
N VAL A 305 -9.61 -5.16 6.68
CA VAL A 305 -9.49 -4.01 7.58
C VAL A 305 -8.04 -3.57 7.73
N THR A 306 -7.81 -2.26 7.71
CA THR A 306 -6.50 -1.65 7.98
C THR A 306 -6.63 -0.39 8.86
N PRO A 307 -5.50 0.12 9.36
CA PRO A 307 -5.39 1.54 9.70
C PRO A 307 -5.66 2.41 8.46
N ARG A 308 -5.99 3.68 8.68
CA ARG A 308 -6.30 4.65 7.61
C ARG A 308 -5.13 4.95 6.67
N CYS A 309 -3.92 4.90 7.19
CA CYS A 309 -2.65 5.12 6.49
C CYS A 309 -1.51 4.38 7.25
N GLY A 310 -0.26 4.50 6.81
CA GLY A 310 0.91 4.01 7.52
C GLY A 310 1.00 4.53 8.97
N LEU A 311 1.58 3.73 9.86
CA LEU A 311 1.71 4.01 11.29
C LEU A 311 3.06 4.65 11.66
N ALA A 312 3.92 4.95 10.69
CA ALA A 312 5.25 5.50 10.94
C ALA A 312 5.29 6.79 11.77
N GLY A 313 4.22 7.61 11.70
CA GLY A 313 4.08 8.83 12.50
C GLY A 313 3.49 8.63 13.91
N ALA A 314 3.06 7.41 14.25
CA ALA A 314 2.53 7.09 15.57
C ALA A 314 3.63 6.70 16.56
N GLY A 315 3.32 6.75 17.86
CA GLY A 315 4.14 6.08 18.87
C GLY A 315 3.99 4.56 18.79
N LEU A 316 5.05 3.81 19.15
CA LEU A 316 5.08 2.35 19.11
C LEU A 316 3.91 1.70 19.86
N ASP A 317 3.59 2.19 21.06
CA ASP A 317 2.48 1.67 21.88
C ASP A 317 1.12 1.84 21.19
N TYR A 318 0.91 3.01 20.57
CA TYR A 318 -0.32 3.26 19.82
C TYR A 318 -0.36 2.44 18.54
N ALA A 319 0.76 2.27 17.84
CA ALA A 319 0.81 1.46 16.61
C ALA A 319 0.38 0.01 16.88
N ARG A 320 0.84 -0.60 17.98
CA ARG A 320 0.37 -1.92 18.45
C ARG A 320 -1.12 -1.91 18.78
N THR A 321 -1.58 -0.89 19.52
CA THR A 321 -2.99 -0.71 19.87
C THR A 321 -3.87 -0.60 18.62
N ALA A 322 -3.41 0.11 17.59
CA ALA A 322 -4.13 0.29 16.34
C ALA A 322 -4.28 -1.03 15.55
N LEU A 323 -3.23 -1.85 15.47
CA LEU A 323 -3.33 -3.18 14.83
C LEU A 323 -4.25 -4.12 15.60
N LYS A 324 -4.17 -4.12 16.93
CA LYS A 324 -5.10 -4.87 17.77
C LYS A 324 -6.55 -4.42 17.56
N LEU A 325 -6.78 -3.11 17.48
CA LEU A 325 -8.12 -2.56 17.21
C LEU A 325 -8.62 -2.97 15.82
N CYS A 326 -7.77 -3.00 14.80
CA CYS A 326 -8.13 -3.52 13.48
C CYS A 326 -8.54 -5.01 13.56
N THR A 327 -7.81 -5.80 14.34
CA THR A 327 -8.12 -7.22 14.61
C THR A 327 -9.47 -7.38 15.31
N ASP A 328 -9.75 -6.57 16.33
CA ASP A 328 -11.03 -6.60 17.04
C ASP A 328 -12.19 -6.17 16.13
N VAL A 329 -11.96 -5.18 15.25
CA VAL A 329 -12.95 -4.74 14.24
C VAL A 329 -13.25 -5.86 13.25
N SER A 330 -12.23 -6.47 12.64
CA SER A 330 -12.43 -7.56 11.68
C SER A 330 -13.14 -8.74 12.32
N LYS A 331 -12.75 -9.16 13.53
CA LYS A 331 -13.47 -10.22 14.27
C LYS A 331 -14.94 -9.88 14.44
N ALA A 332 -15.27 -8.66 14.85
CA ALA A 332 -16.66 -8.24 15.01
C ALA A 332 -17.43 -8.23 13.68
N LEU A 333 -16.80 -7.79 12.59
CA LEU A 333 -17.40 -7.82 11.25
C LEU A 333 -17.58 -9.24 10.71
N VAL A 334 -16.70 -10.18 11.08
CA VAL A 334 -16.75 -11.58 10.66
C VAL A 334 -17.75 -12.40 11.50
N ASP A 335 -17.72 -12.27 12.82
CA ASP A 335 -18.48 -13.14 13.73
C ASP A 335 -20.00 -12.83 13.70
N ASP A 336 -20.36 -11.54 13.69
CA ASP A 336 -21.77 -11.15 13.64
C ASP A 336 -21.96 -9.76 12.99
N PRO A 337 -22.00 -9.70 11.64
CA PRO A 337 -22.31 -8.46 10.93
C PRO A 337 -23.68 -7.88 11.30
N SER A 338 -24.60 -8.68 11.86
CA SER A 338 -25.96 -8.26 12.23
C SER A 338 -26.04 -7.61 13.62
N ALA A 339 -25.00 -7.74 14.45
CA ALA A 339 -24.94 -7.16 15.80
C ALA A 339 -24.77 -5.62 15.84
N PHE A 340 -24.66 -4.98 14.68
CA PHE A 340 -24.45 -3.54 14.51
C PHE A 340 -25.74 -2.78 14.25
#